data_AF-A0A668TDW5-F1
#
_entry.id   AF-A0A668TDW5-F1
#
_cell.length_a   1.000
_cell.length_b   1.000
_cell.length_c   1.000
_cell.angle_alpha   90.00
_cell.angle_beta   90.00
_cell.angle_gamma   90.00
#
_symmetry.space_group_name_H-M   'P 1'
#
loop_
_entity.id
_entity.type
_entity.pdbx_description
1 polymer ?
#
loop_
_entity_poly.entity_id
_entity_poly.type
_entity_poly.pdbx_seq_one_letter_code
_entity_poly.pdbx_strand_id
1 'polypeptide(L)'
;LLYFVATKQGADQYILNTQSMVWTAARDYCRTHYTDLTSLRNDAEYQIVTEVASGSEVYVGLFRDPWEWSDQTDSSFRYWNPAKTVWTDGTLTCVAMLKENSGKWGDRACTETHPFVCDCSE
;
A
#
# COMPACT_ATOMS: atom_id res chain seq x y z
N LEU A 1 -28.40 -18.32 -19.29
CA LEU A 1 -28.42 -17.03 -18.58
C LEU A 1 -27.04 -16.41 -18.72
N LEU A 2 -26.87 -15.54 -19.71
CA LEU A 2 -25.61 -14.84 -19.95
C LEU A 2 -25.58 -13.63 -19.00
N TYR A 3 -24.76 -13.71 -17.95
CA TYR A 3 -24.48 -12.56 -17.10
C TYR A 3 -23.55 -11.64 -17.89
N PHE A 4 -24.09 -10.57 -18.48
CA PHE A 4 -23.28 -9.45 -18.94
C PHE A 4 -22.74 -8.75 -17.68
N VAL A 5 -21.50 -9.03 -17.30
CA VAL A 5 -20.76 -8.11 -16.43
C VAL A 5 -20.48 -6.90 -17.30
N ALA A 6 -21.26 -5.84 -17.13
CA ALA A 6 -20.99 -4.57 -17.79
C ALA A 6 -19.60 -4.10 -17.37
N THR A 7 -18.63 -4.21 -18.26
CA THR A 7 -17.29 -3.65 -18.04
C THR A 7 -17.41 -2.14 -18.11
N LYS A 8 -17.19 -1.46 -16.98
CA LYS A 8 -17.09 0.01 -16.98
C LYS A 8 -15.94 0.44 -17.90
N GLN A 9 -16.08 1.58 -18.57
CA GLN A 9 -15.09 2.14 -19.49
C GLN A 9 -14.84 3.61 -19.17
N GLY A 10 -13.62 4.08 -19.44
CA GLY A 10 -13.25 5.49 -19.21
C GLY A 10 -13.43 5.89 -17.75
N ALA A 11 -13.96 7.10 -17.51
CA ALA A 11 -14.17 7.66 -16.18
C ALA A 11 -15.03 6.77 -15.26
N ASP A 12 -15.96 5.98 -15.81
CA ASP A 12 -16.84 5.11 -15.03
C ASP A 12 -16.05 4.05 -14.25
N GLN A 13 -14.84 3.71 -14.69
CA GLN A 13 -13.93 2.77 -14.01
C GLN A 13 -13.41 3.29 -12.68
N TYR A 14 -13.47 4.60 -12.43
CA TYR A 14 -12.87 5.26 -11.28
C TYR A 14 -13.95 5.76 -10.32
N ILE A 15 -13.66 5.68 -9.01
CA ILE A 15 -14.58 6.13 -7.96
C ILE A 15 -13.82 7.13 -7.09
N LEU A 16 -14.28 8.38 -7.08
CA LEU A 16 -13.79 9.38 -6.14
C LEU A 16 -14.48 9.20 -4.78
N ASN A 17 -13.71 8.87 -3.75
CA ASN A 17 -14.17 8.96 -2.36
C ASN A 17 -13.63 10.25 -1.73
N THR A 18 -14.52 11.06 -1.18
CA THR A 18 -14.19 12.37 -0.59
C THR A 18 -13.81 12.30 0.89
N GLN A 19 -13.86 11.11 1.52
CA GLN A 19 -13.44 10.93 2.90
C GLN A 19 -11.91 10.95 3.03
N SER A 20 -11.38 11.79 3.93
CA SER A 20 -9.95 11.82 4.24
C SER A 20 -9.52 10.61 5.06
N MET A 21 -8.52 9.88 4.58
CA MET A 21 -7.89 8.73 5.23
C MET A 21 -6.38 8.80 5.00
N VAL A 22 -5.56 8.16 5.83
CA VAL A 22 -4.14 7.95 5.47
C VAL A 22 -4.05 6.97 4.29
N TRP A 23 -3.00 7.06 3.47
CA TRP A 23 -2.86 6.26 2.23
C TRP A 23 -3.14 4.77 2.44
N THR A 24 -2.61 4.17 3.50
CA THR A 24 -2.81 2.75 3.83
C THR A 24 -4.27 2.42 4.14
N ALA A 25 -4.95 3.28 4.90
CA ALA A 25 -6.37 3.11 5.20
C ALA A 25 -7.25 3.33 3.94
N ALA A 26 -6.90 4.28 3.08
CA ALA A 26 -7.58 4.48 1.79
C ALA A 26 -7.45 3.25 0.88
N ARG A 27 -6.24 2.67 0.79
CA ARG A 27 -5.98 1.42 0.07
C ARG A 27 -6.78 0.25 0.61
N ASP A 28 -6.74 0.05 1.93
CA ASP A 28 -7.46 -1.06 2.56
C ASP A 28 -8.99 -0.90 2.41
N TYR A 29 -9.49 0.34 2.45
CA TYR A 29 -10.89 0.66 2.12
C TYR A 29 -11.23 0.28 0.67
N CYS A 30 -10.41 0.68 -0.30
CA CYS A 30 -10.60 0.31 -1.71
C CYS A 30 -10.57 -1.20 -1.93
N ARG A 31 -9.70 -1.95 -1.24
CA ARG A 31 -9.66 -3.42 -1.31
C ARG A 31 -10.85 -4.10 -0.64
N THR A 32 -11.44 -3.45 0.35
CA THR A 32 -12.62 -3.96 1.06
C THR A 32 -13.92 -3.71 0.30
N HIS A 33 -14.06 -2.53 -0.33
CA HIS A 33 -15.30 -2.10 -0.96
C HIS A 33 -15.28 -2.13 -2.49
N TYR A 34 -14.09 -2.14 -3.10
CA TYR A 34 -13.86 -2.06 -4.55
C TYR A 34 -12.73 -3.03 -4.97
N THR A 35 -11.70 -2.55 -5.69
CA THR A 35 -10.54 -3.36 -6.11
C THR A 35 -9.26 -2.93 -5.38
N ASP A 36 -8.75 -1.73 -5.65
CA ASP A 36 -7.58 -1.13 -4.97
C ASP A 36 -7.54 0.38 -5.27
N LEU A 37 -6.57 1.11 -4.72
CA LEU A 37 -6.23 2.45 -5.21
C LEU A 37 -5.77 2.36 -6.67
N THR A 38 -6.14 3.34 -7.48
CA THR A 38 -5.89 3.30 -8.92
C THR A 38 -4.40 3.37 -9.27
N SER A 39 -3.94 2.49 -10.15
CA SER A 39 -2.63 2.66 -10.81
C SER A 39 -2.72 3.74 -11.89
N LEU A 40 -1.63 4.46 -12.13
CA LEU A 40 -1.48 5.39 -13.26
C LEU A 40 -0.34 4.89 -14.16
N ARG A 41 -0.67 4.06 -15.15
CA ARG A 41 0.30 3.32 -15.97
C ARG A 41 0.65 4.02 -17.28
N ASN A 42 -0.15 5.00 -17.68
CA ASN A 42 0.01 5.77 -18.91
C ASN A 42 -0.72 7.12 -18.82
N ASP A 43 -0.48 7.99 -19.79
CA ASP A 43 -1.05 9.34 -19.84
C ASP A 43 -2.58 9.34 -19.90
N ALA A 44 -3.20 8.37 -20.57
CA ALA A 44 -4.66 8.32 -20.68
C ALA A 44 -5.32 8.06 -19.31
N GLU A 45 -4.77 7.12 -18.52
CA GLU A 45 -5.21 6.88 -17.14
C GLU A 45 -5.00 8.13 -16.28
N TYR A 46 -3.86 8.81 -16.42
CA TYR A 46 -3.57 10.05 -15.70
C TYR A 46 -4.60 11.15 -16.00
N GLN A 47 -4.95 11.38 -17.27
CA GLN A 47 -5.93 12.40 -17.64
C GLN A 47 -7.32 12.08 -17.08
N ILE A 48 -7.78 10.84 -17.22
CA ILE A 48 -9.11 10.43 -16.70
C ILE A 48 -9.16 10.59 -15.18
N VAL A 49 -8.13 10.16 -14.45
CA VAL A 49 -8.09 10.30 -12.98
C VAL A 49 -8.04 11.76 -12.57
N THR A 50 -7.36 12.63 -13.33
CA THR A 50 -7.34 14.08 -13.07
C THR A 50 -8.74 14.70 -13.24
N GLU A 51 -9.48 14.32 -14.29
CA GLU A 51 -10.86 14.75 -14.49
C GLU A 51 -11.78 14.28 -13.36
N VAL A 52 -11.67 12.99 -12.97
CA VAL A 52 -12.47 12.41 -11.88
C VAL A 52 -12.15 13.06 -10.54
N ALA A 53 -10.88 13.40 -10.27
CA ALA A 53 -10.47 14.09 -9.04
C ALA A 53 -11.01 15.53 -8.96
N SER A 54 -11.38 16.13 -10.09
CA SER A 54 -11.99 17.47 -10.17
C SER A 54 -11.20 18.54 -9.38
N GLY A 55 -9.86 18.50 -9.48
CA GLY A 55 -8.96 19.44 -8.80
C GLY A 55 -8.66 19.12 -7.33
N SER A 56 -9.19 18.01 -6.80
CA SER A 56 -8.87 17.52 -5.45
C SER A 56 -7.52 16.80 -5.43
N GLU A 57 -6.77 16.94 -4.33
CA GLU A 57 -5.65 16.05 -4.05
C GLU A 57 -6.19 14.67 -3.66
N VAL A 58 -5.75 13.62 -4.37
CA VAL A 58 -6.22 12.24 -4.17
C VAL A 58 -5.04 11.28 -4.08
N TYR A 59 -5.20 10.24 -3.25
CA TYR A 59 -4.23 9.14 -3.23
C TYR A 59 -4.41 8.25 -4.46
N VAL A 60 -3.29 7.82 -5.03
CA VAL A 60 -3.20 6.81 -6.09
C VAL A 60 -2.43 5.59 -5.59
N GLY A 61 -2.49 4.48 -6.33
CA GLY A 61 -1.91 3.20 -5.93
C GLY A 61 -0.38 3.14 -5.97
N LEU A 62 0.28 4.15 -6.54
CA LEU A 62 1.72 4.26 -6.48
C LEU A 62 2.16 4.60 -5.06
N PHE A 63 3.01 3.75 -4.47
CA PHE A 63 3.65 4.02 -3.20
C PHE A 63 5.16 3.83 -3.33
N ARG A 64 5.92 4.59 -2.56
CA ARG A 64 7.37 4.46 -2.46
C ARG A 64 7.71 3.89 -1.10
N ASP A 65 8.30 2.70 -1.08
CA ASP A 65 8.84 2.09 0.13
C ASP A 65 10.34 1.83 -0.07
N PRO A 66 11.23 2.46 0.71
CA PRO A 66 12.67 2.24 0.61
C PRO A 66 13.14 0.95 1.29
N TRP A 67 12.25 0.22 1.97
CA TRP A 67 12.59 -1.02 2.68
C TRP A 67 12.61 -2.23 1.74
N GLU A 68 13.67 -3.01 1.86
CA GLU A 68 13.93 -4.22 1.08
C GLU A 68 13.91 -5.46 1.99
N TRP A 69 13.48 -6.59 1.44
CA TRP A 69 13.56 -7.86 2.15
C TRP A 69 15.00 -8.39 2.12
N SER A 70 15.44 -9.02 3.22
CA SER A 70 16.82 -9.51 3.33
C SER A 70 17.18 -10.61 2.32
N ASP A 71 16.17 -11.32 1.82
CA ASP A 71 16.27 -12.34 0.77
C ASP A 71 16.16 -11.76 -0.66
N GLN A 72 15.97 -10.44 -0.78
CA GLN A 72 15.77 -9.70 -2.05
C GLN A 72 14.48 -10.07 -2.80
N THR A 73 13.51 -10.70 -2.13
CA THR A 73 12.20 -10.96 -2.74
C THR A 73 11.51 -9.66 -3.12
N ASP A 74 11.01 -9.58 -4.36
CA ASP A 74 10.22 -8.44 -4.84
C ASP A 74 8.77 -8.58 -4.37
N SER A 75 8.49 -8.05 -3.18
CA SER A 75 7.15 -8.00 -2.60
C SER A 75 6.81 -6.58 -2.19
N SER A 76 5.63 -6.14 -2.59
CA SER A 76 5.01 -4.87 -2.20
C SER A 76 4.19 -4.96 -0.92
N PHE A 77 4.06 -6.16 -0.33
CA PHE A 77 3.29 -6.34 0.89
C PHE A 77 3.98 -5.64 2.06
N ARG A 78 3.22 -4.78 2.75
CA ARG A 78 3.68 -4.05 3.92
C ARG A 78 2.59 -4.06 4.98
N TYR A 79 2.95 -4.54 6.16
CA TYR A 79 2.04 -4.55 7.31
C TYR A 79 2.51 -3.58 8.41
N TRP A 80 3.04 -2.42 8.00
CA TRP A 80 3.51 -1.37 8.89
C TRP A 80 2.44 -0.93 9.89
N ASN A 81 2.87 -0.63 11.11
CA ASN A 81 2.04 0.04 12.09
C ASN A 81 1.81 1.51 11.65
N PRO A 82 0.58 1.94 11.33
CA PRO A 82 0.31 3.29 10.84
C PRO A 82 0.57 4.37 11.89
N ALA A 83 0.64 4.00 13.18
CA ALA A 83 0.97 4.90 14.27
C ALA A 83 2.48 5.07 14.49
N LYS A 84 3.33 4.38 13.72
CA LYS A 84 4.79 4.49 13.80
C LYS A 84 5.32 5.21 12.57
N THR A 85 6.23 6.14 12.81
CA THR A 85 7.01 6.77 11.75
C THR A 85 7.92 5.72 11.14
N VAL A 86 7.75 5.43 9.86
CA VAL A 86 8.71 4.61 9.12
C VAL A 86 9.90 5.50 8.81
N TRP A 87 11.01 5.33 9.54
CA TRP A 87 12.22 6.10 9.29
C TRP A 87 12.86 5.67 7.96
N THR A 88 13.22 6.66 7.15
CA THR A 88 13.82 6.46 5.82
C THR A 88 15.21 7.09 5.74
N ASP A 89 15.77 7.54 6.87
CA ASP A 89 16.94 8.41 6.94
C ASP A 89 18.24 7.64 7.25
N GLY A 90 18.52 6.58 6.49
CA GLY A 90 19.87 5.98 6.40
C GLY A 90 20.48 5.46 7.71
N THR A 91 19.73 5.42 8.80
CA THR A 91 20.12 4.77 10.05
C THR A 91 20.00 3.25 9.86
N LEU A 92 20.96 2.47 10.40
CA LEU A 92 20.93 1.00 10.39
C LEU A 92 19.73 0.50 11.21
N THR A 93 18.58 0.47 10.55
CA THR A 93 17.29 0.11 11.12
C THR A 93 16.84 -1.19 10.46
N CYS A 94 16.23 -2.05 11.27
CA CYS A 94 15.73 -3.37 10.90
C CYS A 94 14.24 -3.42 11.19
N VAL A 95 13.54 -4.41 10.63
CA VAL A 95 12.09 -4.55 10.80
C VAL A 95 11.77 -5.71 11.74
N ALA A 96 10.82 -5.50 12.64
CA ALA A 96 10.27 -6.55 13.49
C ALA A 96 8.73 -6.53 13.48
N MET A 97 8.13 -7.73 13.57
CA MET A 97 6.72 -7.85 13.92
C MET A 97 6.52 -7.42 15.39
N LEU A 98 5.61 -6.49 15.63
CA LEU A 98 5.36 -5.99 16.98
C LEU A 98 4.39 -6.92 17.72
N LYS A 99 4.66 -7.15 19.01
CA LYS A 99 3.75 -7.91 19.90
C LYS A 99 2.36 -7.27 19.99
N GLU A 100 2.29 -5.95 19.88
CA GLU A 100 1.07 -5.16 19.91
C GLU A 100 0.57 -4.84 18.49
N ASN A 101 -0.64 -4.27 18.37
CA ASN A 101 -1.22 -3.87 17.08
C ASN A 101 -1.38 -5.05 16.09
N SER A 102 -1.74 -6.23 16.60
CA SER A 102 -2.03 -7.41 15.78
C SER A 102 -0.87 -7.85 14.88
N GLY A 103 0.38 -7.72 15.33
CA GLY A 103 1.55 -8.17 14.56
C GLY A 103 2.02 -7.18 13.50
N LYS A 104 1.47 -5.96 13.46
CA LYS A 104 1.95 -4.90 12.57
C LYS A 104 3.43 -4.61 12.79
N TRP A 105 4.13 -4.24 11.73
CA TRP A 105 5.58 -4.09 11.73
C TRP A 105 6.00 -2.74 12.30
N GLY A 106 7.20 -2.70 12.85
CA GLY A 106 7.89 -1.47 13.21
C GLY A 106 9.38 -1.60 12.99
N ASP A 107 10.01 -0.45 12.77
CA ASP A 107 11.45 -0.30 12.77
C ASP A 107 12.03 -0.55 14.17
N ARG A 108 13.24 -1.13 14.23
CA ARG A 108 14.03 -1.36 15.43
C ARG A 108 15.50 -1.12 15.13
N ALA A 109 16.27 -0.82 16.17
CA ALA A 109 17.71 -0.81 16.00
C ALA A 109 18.18 -2.24 15.67
N CYS A 110 18.98 -2.40 14.63
CA CYS A 110 19.48 -3.73 14.23
C CYS A 110 20.35 -4.41 15.31
N THR A 111 20.77 -3.67 16.33
CA THR A 111 21.55 -4.17 17.47
C THR A 111 20.68 -4.77 18.58
N GLU A 112 19.36 -4.60 18.53
CA GLU A 112 18.45 -5.23 19.48
C GLU A 112 18.37 -6.74 19.26
N THR A 113 18.33 -7.52 20.34
CA THR A 113 18.16 -8.97 20.29
C THR A 113 16.67 -9.34 20.36
N HIS A 114 16.20 -10.09 19.36
CA HIS A 114 14.82 -10.59 19.28
C HIS A 114 14.80 -12.07 18.87
N PRO A 115 13.78 -12.86 19.28
CA PRO A 115 13.51 -14.14 18.65
C PRO A 115 13.26 -13.97 17.14
N PHE A 116 13.61 -14.98 16.34
CA PHE A 116 13.54 -14.91 14.87
C PHE A 116 12.88 -16.16 14.27
N VAL A 117 12.47 -16.04 13.01
CA VAL A 117 11.91 -17.12 12.19
C VAL A 117 12.75 -17.22 10.92
N CYS A 118 13.07 -18.43 10.49
CA CYS A 118 13.81 -18.69 9.25
C CYS A 118 12.85 -19.28 8.21
N ASP A 119 13.12 -18.99 6.95
CA ASP A 119 12.52 -19.73 5.85
C ASP A 119 13.23 -21.08 5.68
N CYS A 120 12.49 -22.10 5.24
CA CYS A 120 13.03 -23.40 4.88
C CYS A 120 12.91 -23.53 3.36
N SER A 121 13.99 -23.26 2.63
CA SER A 121 14.06 -23.55 1.20
C SER A 121 14.25 -25.05 0.99
N GLU A 122 13.54 -25.65 0.03
CA GLU A 122 13.95 -26.94 -0.57
C GLU A 122 15.22 -26.77 -1.43
#